data_AF-A0A929LBS5-F1
#
_entry.id   AF-A0A929LBS5-F1
#
_cell.length_a   1.000
_cell.length_b   1.000
_cell.length_c   1.000
_cell.angle_alpha   90.00
_cell.angle_beta   90.00
_cell.angle_gamma   90.00
#
_symmetry.space_group_name_H-M   'P 1'
#
loop_
_entity.id
_entity.type
_entity.pdbx_description
1 polymer ?
#
loop_
_entity_poly.entity_id
_entity_poly.type
_entity_poly.pdbx_seq_one_letter_code
_entity_poly.pdbx_strand_id
1 'polypeptide(L)' 'MNPAYTSQLCPKCHHLGIRQGEAFSCPSCGHQGDANLNAAKNILDRKKDSEITIYTKAKDIKKIIL' A
#
# COMPACT_ATOMS: atom_id res chain seq x y z
N MET A 1 -9.39 -6.14 6.84
CA MET A 1 -8.73 -5.99 5.53
C MET A 1 -7.26 -6.34 5.66
N ASN A 2 -6.60 -6.88 4.64
CA ASN A 2 -5.20 -7.32 4.77
C ASN A 2 -4.21 -6.14 4.69
N PRO A 3 -3.36 -5.92 5.72
CA PRO A 3 -2.46 -4.77 5.78
C PRO A 3 -1.17 -4.94 4.95
N ALA A 4 -0.92 -6.10 4.32
CA ALA A 4 0.33 -6.35 3.60
C ALA A 4 0.60 -5.29 2.52
N TYR A 5 1.82 -4.74 2.53
CA TYR A 5 2.31 -3.69 1.61
C TYR A 5 1.56 -2.35 1.64
N THR A 6 0.56 -2.16 2.49
CA THR A 6 -0.23 -0.92 2.53
C THR A 6 0.62 0.30 2.86
N SER A 7 1.63 0.17 3.71
CA SER A 7 2.55 1.27 4.03
C SER A 7 3.62 1.54 2.97
N GLN A 8 3.75 0.65 1.98
CA GLN A 8 4.73 0.75 0.89
C GLN A 8 4.06 1.05 -0.46
N LEU A 9 2.75 0.91 -0.59
CA LEU A 9 2.02 1.27 -1.81
C LEU A 9 1.79 2.79 -1.85
N CYS A 10 1.90 3.42 -3.01
CA CYS A 10 1.53 4.82 -3.16
C CYS A 10 0.00 4.95 -3.37
N PRO A 11 -0.74 5.71 -2.55
CA PRO A 11 -2.18 5.92 -2.73
C PRO A 11 -2.52 6.85 -3.91
N LYS A 12 -1.51 7.46 -4.55
CA LYS A 12 -1.72 8.34 -5.72
C LYS A 12 -1.56 7.62 -7.05
N CYS A 13 -0.48 6.84 -7.19
CA CYS A 13 -0.13 6.19 -8.44
C CYS A 13 -0.07 4.66 -8.34
N HIS A 14 -0.38 4.10 -7.18
CA HIS A 14 -0.42 2.66 -6.90
C HIS A 14 0.89 1.88 -7.17
N HIS A 15 2.01 2.57 -7.37
CA HIS A 15 3.34 1.95 -7.43
C HIS A 15 3.91 1.74 -6.03
N LEU A 16 4.83 0.78 -5.90
CA LEU A 16 5.62 0.62 -4.67
C LEU A 16 6.54 1.83 -4.48
N GLY A 17 6.45 2.41 -3.29
CA GLY A 17 7.37 3.39 -2.74
C GLY A 17 8.26 2.81 -1.66
N ILE A 18 9.01 3.71 -1.04
CA ILE A 18 10.02 3.44 -0.04
C ILE A 18 9.48 3.93 1.30
N ARG A 19 9.39 3.02 2.26
CA ARG A 19 9.10 3.35 3.66
C ARG A 19 10.41 3.33 4.47
N GLN A 20 10.65 4.38 5.23
CA GLN A 20 11.76 4.48 6.19
C GLN A 20 11.22 5.01 7.52
N GLY A 21 11.04 4.11 8.48
CA GLY A 21 10.39 4.43 9.76
C GLY A 21 8.95 4.92 9.57
N GLU A 22 8.72 6.17 9.98
CA GLU A 22 7.44 6.87 9.86
C GLU A 22 7.31 7.64 8.53
N ALA A 23 8.36 7.72 7.71
CA ALA A 23 8.32 8.40 6.42
C ALA A 23 8.02 7.44 5.25
N PHE A 24 7.27 7.93 4.28
CA PHE A 24 7.02 7.31 2.99
C PHE A 24 7.44 8.24 1.85
N SER A 25 8.07 7.69 0.81
CA SER A 25 8.37 8.39 -0.44
C SER A 25 8.09 7.50 -1.65
N CYS A 26 7.45 8.05 -2.68
CA CYS A 26 7.18 7.36 -3.93
C CYS A 26 8.15 7.84 -5.01
N PRO A 27 9.02 6.96 -5.55
CA PRO A 27 9.95 7.33 -6.62
C PRO A 27 9.26 7.51 -7.98
N SER A 28 8.06 6.95 -8.16
CA SER A 28 7.32 7.01 -9.43
C SER A 28 6.63 8.37 -9.65
N CYS A 29 5.94 8.90 -8.63
CA CYS A 29 5.18 10.16 -8.74
C CYS A 29 5.66 11.29 -7.82
N GLY A 30 6.71 11.06 -7.03
CA GLY A 30 7.25 12.04 -6.09
C GLY A 30 6.41 12.27 -4.83
N HIS A 31 5.34 11.50 -4.59
CA HIS A 31 4.53 11.64 -3.37
C HIS A 31 5.36 11.33 -2.11
N GLN A 32 5.28 12.18 -1.11
CA GLN A 32 5.91 11.98 0.20
C GLN A 32 4.90 12.23 1.32
N GLY A 33 5.12 11.63 2.48
CA GLY A 33 4.30 11.85 3.66
C GLY A 33 4.57 10.84 4.77
N ASP A 34 3.67 10.81 5.76
CA ASP A 34 3.71 9.84 6.85
C ASP A 34 3.27 8.45 6.35
N ALA A 35 4.04 7.42 6.71
CA ALA A 35 3.84 6.05 6.28
C ALA A 35 2.60 5.38 6.89
N ASN A 36 2.19 5.80 8.09
CA ASN A 36 0.99 5.28 8.76
C ASN A 36 -0.27 5.89 8.13
N LEU A 37 -0.27 7.20 7.86
CA LEU A 37 -1.32 7.87 7.08
C LEU A 37 -1.42 7.30 5.66
N ASN A 38 -0.27 7.02 5.03
CA ASN A 38 -0.20 6.34 3.74
C ASN A 38 -0.86 4.96 3.78
N ALA A 39 -0.52 4.15 4.79
CA ALA A 39 -1.12 2.84 5.00
C ALA A 39 -2.64 2.92 5.22
N ALA A 40 -3.11 3.87 6.02
CA ALA A 40 -4.54 4.08 6.27
C ALA A 40 -5.32 4.39 4.98
N LYS A 41 -4.77 5.26 4.12
CA LYS A 41 -5.36 5.56 2.80
C LYS A 41 -5.45 4.31 1.92
N ASN A 42 -4.37 3.53 1.85
CA ASN A 42 -4.37 2.30 1.06
C ASN A 42 -5.31 1.22 1.61
N ILE A 43 -5.48 1.12 2.94
CA ILE A 43 -6.48 0.24 3.55
C ILE A 43 -7.89 0.67 3.18
N LEU A 44 -8.17 1.98 3.20
CA LEU A 44 -9.47 2.53 2.81
C LEU A 44 -9.77 2.24 1.34
N ASP A 45 -8.80 2.46 0.45
CA ASP A 45 -8.94 2.22 -0.99
C ASP A 45 -9.20 0.74 -1.28
N ARG A 46 -8.42 -0.14 -0.62
CA ARG A 46 -8.58 -1.59 -0.73
C ARG A 46 -9.90 -2.11 -0.18
N LYS A 47 -10.66 -1.37 0.63
CA LYS A 47 -11.93 -1.87 1.21
C LYS A 47 -12.91 -2.42 0.15
N LYS A 48 -12.78 -1.97 -1.10
CA LYS A 48 -13.60 -2.40 -2.24
C LYS A 48 -13.01 -3.57 -3.05
N ASP A 49 -11.78 -3.98 -2.75
CA ASP A 49 -11.07 -5.04 -3.44
C ASP A 49 -11.53 -6.40 -2.91
N SER A 50 -12.21 -7.17 -3.77
CA SER A 50 -12.70 -8.52 -3.44
C SER A 50 -11.62 -9.60 -3.51
N GLU A 51 -10.49 -9.33 -4.19
CA GLU A 51 -9.40 -10.29 -4.37
C GLU A 51 -8.44 -10.27 -3.17
N ILE A 52 -8.33 -9.13 -2.50
CA ILE A 52 -7.54 -8.96 -1.28
C ILE A 52 -8.44 -9.10 -0.05
N THR A 53 -8.64 -10.32 0.43
CA THR A 53 -9.32 -10.57 1.72
C THR A 53 -8.32 -10.64 2.87
N ILE A 54 -8.81 -10.73 4.12
CA ILE A 54 -7.95 -10.98 5.28
C ILE A 54 -7.17 -12.31 5.20
N TYR A 55 -7.61 -13.25 4.36
CA TYR A 55 -6.98 -14.57 4.20
C TYR A 55 -5.99 -14.63 3.03
N THR A 56 -6.00 -13.63 2.15
CA THR A 56 -5.08 -13.59 1.00
C THR A 56 -3.64 -13.50 1.50
N LYS A 57 -2.76 -14.41 1.08
CA LYS A 57 -1.37 -14.43 1.55
C LYS A 57 -0.61 -13.24 0.99
N ALA A 58 0.34 -12.69 1.75
CA ALA A 58 1.15 -11.56 1.30
C ALA A 58 1.84 -11.82 -0.06
N LYS A 59 2.34 -13.02 -0.30
CA LYS A 59 2.95 -13.39 -1.59
C LYS A 59 1.99 -13.24 -2.78
N ASP A 60 0.71 -13.54 -2.57
CA ASP A 60 -0.30 -13.44 -3.62
C ASP A 60 -0.80 -12.00 -3.77
N ILE A 61 -0.92 -11.25 -2.67
CA ILE A 61 -1.17 -9.79 -2.71
C ILE A 61 -0.10 -9.09 -3.54
N LYS A 62 1.16 -9.49 -3.40
CA LYS A 62 2.26 -8.92 -4.16
C LYS A 62 2.09 -9.11 -5.69
N LYS A 63 1.39 -10.15 -6.15
CA LYS A 63 1.08 -10.38 -7.57
C LYS A 63 -0.15 -9.61 -8.08
N ILE A 64 -1.01 -9.17 -7.17
CA ILE A 64 -2.20 -8.37 -7.50
C ILE A 64 -1.81 -6.90 -7.67
N ILE A 65 -0.85 -6.42 -6.88
CA ILE A 65 -0.42 -5.01 -6.86
C ILE A 65 0.83 -4.71 -7.68
N LEU A 66 1.49 -5.72 -8.26
CA LEU A 66 2.66 -5.61 -9.14
C LEU A 66 2.39 -6.34 -10.45
#